data_AF-A0A1Y5PKE0-F1
#
_entry.id   AF-A0A1Y5PKE0-F1
#
_cell.length_a   1.000
_cell.length_b   1.000
_cell.length_c   1.000
_cell.angle_alpha   90.00
_cell.angle_beta   90.00
_cell.angle_gamma   90.00
#
_symmetry.space_group_name_H-M   'P 1'
#
loop_
_entity.id
_entity.type
_entity.pdbx_description
1 polymer ?
#
loop_
_entity_poly.entity_id
_entity_poly.type
_entity_poly.pdbx_seq_one_letter_code
_entity_poly.pdbx_strand_id
1 'polypeptide(L)'
;MRTVRSYVRWAVRAKPGDYVIALGAASASVPLVGRHLEVLAGFAALGVGGRRYVSSIGVGLARARLGSISTEERNTQRAFTPGLLSEALDGVVSAEDLAQPWPVYRERAPFLKAAGQRRYVYRSSVRYGDRPSQLLDVWRSQDPAALQKPAPVLVFGSRELQGHALMAHLVRRGWVCLSIQYGSSPRHRWPRQITDVKAAIAWARANAEQFGGDPSFVAVAGCSAGGHLATLAGLTNGDPQWQAELHADADTSVDAVVSVYGLYHWHDKSTAIGRFLHHVHQDRRDGTVTSAI
;
A
#
# COMPACT_ATOMS: atom_id res chain seq x y z
N MET A 1 -0.61 -14.51 22.99
CA MET A 1 -1.96 -14.84 23.53
C MET A 1 -2.99 -13.68 23.53
N ARG A 2 -2.61 -12.39 23.51
CA ARG A 2 -3.58 -11.25 23.45
C ARG A 2 -4.38 -11.12 22.13
N THR A 3 -3.87 -11.68 21.02
CA THR A 3 -4.46 -11.58 19.67
C THR A 3 -5.66 -12.51 19.47
N VAL A 4 -5.61 -13.76 19.92
CA VAL A 4 -6.71 -14.72 19.69
C VAL A 4 -8.00 -14.30 20.42
N ARG A 5 -7.89 -13.87 21.67
CA ARG A 5 -9.04 -13.37 22.47
C ARG A 5 -9.64 -12.06 21.94
N SER A 6 -8.90 -11.28 21.16
CA SER A 6 -9.43 -10.07 20.52
C SER A 6 -10.15 -10.42 19.21
N TYR A 7 -9.60 -11.34 18.41
CA TYR A 7 -10.29 -11.86 17.22
C TYR A 7 -11.60 -12.58 17.53
N VAL A 8 -11.64 -13.42 18.57
CA VAL A 8 -12.87 -14.11 19.00
C VAL A 8 -13.93 -13.10 19.45
N ARG A 9 -13.55 -12.08 20.23
CA ARG A 9 -14.49 -11.03 20.67
C ARG A 9 -14.98 -10.16 19.52
N TRP A 10 -14.15 -9.89 18.52
CA TRP A 10 -14.55 -9.16 17.32
C TRP A 10 -15.53 -10.00 16.50
N ALA A 11 -15.24 -11.28 16.24
CA ALA A 11 -16.10 -12.18 15.48
C ALA A 11 -17.51 -12.30 16.11
N VAL A 12 -17.58 -12.44 17.44
CA VAL A 12 -18.88 -12.54 18.14
C VAL A 12 -19.71 -11.24 18.06
N ARG A 13 -19.08 -10.07 17.85
CA ARG A 13 -19.74 -8.76 17.83
C ARG A 13 -19.86 -8.13 16.43
N ALA A 14 -19.21 -8.71 15.42
CA ALA A 14 -19.15 -8.18 14.08
C ALA A 14 -20.50 -8.29 13.37
N LYS A 15 -20.92 -7.22 12.69
CA LYS A 15 -22.12 -7.21 11.85
C LYS A 15 -21.78 -7.82 10.47
N PRO A 16 -22.76 -8.29 9.68
CA PRO A 16 -22.52 -8.85 8.35
C PRO A 16 -21.67 -7.96 7.43
N GLY A 17 -21.81 -6.63 7.51
CA GLY A 17 -20.98 -5.69 6.76
C GLY A 17 -19.51 -5.64 7.19
N ASP A 18 -19.21 -5.89 8.47
CA ASP A 18 -17.85 -5.92 8.98
C ASP A 18 -17.08 -7.12 8.42
N TYR A 19 -17.77 -8.25 8.21
CA TYR A 19 -17.19 -9.42 7.53
C TYR A 19 -16.87 -9.16 6.07
N VAL A 20 -17.71 -8.42 5.34
CA VAL A 20 -17.45 -8.05 3.94
C VAL A 20 -16.24 -7.11 3.84
N ILE A 21 -16.13 -6.13 4.74
CA ILE A 21 -14.97 -5.23 4.79
C ILE A 21 -13.71 -6.00 5.17
N ALA A 22 -13.79 -6.89 6.16
CA ALA A 22 -12.65 -7.71 6.58
C ALA A 22 -12.20 -8.67 5.48
N LEU A 23 -13.14 -9.29 4.74
CA LEU A 23 -12.85 -10.14 3.60
C LEU A 23 -12.26 -9.34 2.42
N GLY A 24 -12.75 -8.13 2.19
CA GLY A 24 -12.21 -7.22 1.19
C GLY A 24 -10.78 -6.77 1.52
N ALA A 25 -10.50 -6.37 2.76
CA ALA A 25 -9.16 -6.05 3.23
C ALA A 25 -8.22 -7.27 3.14
N ALA A 26 -8.67 -8.44 3.60
CA ALA A 26 -7.91 -9.67 3.49
C ALA A 26 -7.61 -10.03 2.02
N SER A 27 -8.59 -9.88 1.13
CA SER A 27 -8.41 -10.18 -0.30
C SER A 27 -7.48 -9.16 -0.99
N ALA A 28 -7.58 -7.88 -0.63
CA ALA A 28 -6.67 -6.85 -1.09
C ALA A 28 -5.24 -7.13 -0.62
N SER A 29 -5.04 -7.66 0.59
CA SER A 29 -3.70 -7.99 1.08
C SER A 29 -3.00 -9.11 0.28
N VAL A 30 -3.75 -9.99 -0.39
CA VAL A 30 -3.17 -11.12 -1.14
C VAL A 30 -2.59 -10.64 -2.48
N PRO A 31 -1.34 -11.01 -2.83
CA PRO A 31 -0.83 -10.77 -4.18
C PRO A 31 -1.66 -11.57 -5.18
N LEU A 32 -2.49 -10.89 -5.96
CA LEU A 32 -3.36 -11.47 -6.99
C LEU A 32 -2.52 -11.83 -8.22
N VAL A 33 -1.63 -12.82 -8.07
CA VAL A 33 -0.82 -13.34 -9.18
C VAL A 33 -1.27 -14.77 -9.45
N GLY A 34 -2.11 -14.94 -10.47
CA GLY A 34 -2.54 -16.25 -10.95
C GLY A 34 -4.06 -16.36 -11.21
N ARG A 35 -4.42 -17.19 -12.19
CA ARG A 35 -5.79 -17.39 -12.70
C ARG A 35 -6.82 -17.76 -11.62
N HIS A 36 -6.38 -18.40 -10.53
CA HIS A 36 -7.27 -18.88 -9.47
C HIS A 36 -7.54 -17.84 -8.37
N LEU A 37 -6.83 -16.70 -8.37
CA LEU A 37 -6.99 -15.66 -7.34
C LEU A 37 -7.87 -14.48 -7.80
N GLU A 38 -8.30 -14.43 -9.07
CA GLU A 38 -9.20 -13.39 -9.60
C GLU A 38 -10.53 -13.29 -8.84
N VAL A 39 -11.02 -14.40 -8.28
CA VAL A 39 -12.21 -14.42 -7.42
C VAL A 39 -12.01 -13.57 -6.16
N LEU A 40 -10.79 -13.55 -5.60
CA LEU A 40 -10.45 -12.68 -4.47
C LEU A 40 -10.43 -11.20 -4.86
N ALA A 41 -10.06 -10.87 -6.11
CA ALA A 41 -10.15 -9.49 -6.61
C ALA A 41 -11.60 -8.96 -6.57
N GLY A 42 -12.58 -9.81 -6.88
CA GLY A 42 -14.00 -9.49 -6.75
C GLY A 42 -14.42 -9.17 -5.31
N PHE A 43 -13.89 -9.88 -4.33
CA PHE A 43 -14.15 -9.59 -2.91
C PHE A 43 -13.45 -8.30 -2.43
N ALA A 44 -12.25 -7.99 -2.93
CA ALA A 44 -11.60 -6.71 -2.68
C ALA A 44 -12.45 -5.54 -3.19
N ALA A 45 -13.02 -5.65 -4.41
CA ALA A 45 -13.93 -4.65 -4.97
C ALA A 45 -15.22 -4.48 -4.14
N LEU A 46 -15.78 -5.55 -3.60
CA LEU A 46 -16.96 -5.50 -2.70
C LEU A 46 -16.67 -4.80 -1.38
N GLY A 47 -15.48 -5.00 -0.80
CA GLY A 47 -15.07 -4.33 0.43
C GLY A 47 -14.97 -2.81 0.30
N VAL A 48 -14.66 -2.32 -0.91
CA VAL A 48 -14.53 -0.90 -1.23
C VAL A 48 -15.87 -0.27 -1.68
N GLY A 49 -16.78 -1.04 -2.30
CA GLY A 49 -17.96 -0.50 -3.01
C GLY A 49 -19.35 -1.05 -2.65
N GLY A 50 -19.48 -2.01 -1.72
CA GLY A 50 -20.78 -2.52 -1.25
C GLY A 50 -21.65 -3.21 -2.31
N ARG A 51 -22.97 -3.34 -2.03
CA ARG A 51 -23.97 -4.08 -2.83
C ARG A 51 -24.08 -3.67 -4.32
N ARG A 52 -23.60 -2.48 -4.68
CA ARG A 52 -23.62 -1.95 -6.07
C ARG A 52 -22.67 -2.69 -7.02
N TYR A 53 -21.74 -3.50 -6.49
CA TYR A 53 -20.78 -4.30 -7.27
C TYR A 53 -21.13 -5.79 -7.35
N VAL A 54 -22.30 -6.24 -6.88
CA VAL A 54 -22.71 -7.66 -6.97
C VAL A 54 -22.80 -8.13 -8.42
N SER A 55 -23.23 -7.26 -9.34
CA SER A 55 -23.23 -7.53 -10.79
C SER A 55 -21.81 -7.70 -11.36
N SER A 56 -20.82 -7.00 -10.79
CA SER A 56 -19.41 -7.12 -11.21
C SER A 56 -18.75 -8.43 -10.79
N ILE A 57 -19.28 -9.10 -9.75
CA ILE A 57 -18.87 -10.48 -9.39
C ILE A 57 -19.29 -11.44 -10.50
N GLY A 58 -20.54 -11.32 -10.96
CA GLY A 58 -21.08 -12.12 -12.06
C GLY A 58 -20.30 -11.88 -13.36
N VAL A 59 -20.00 -10.62 -13.67
CA VAL A 59 -19.16 -10.24 -14.83
C VAL A 59 -17.71 -10.72 -14.65
N GLY A 60 -17.13 -10.67 -13.45
CA GLY A 60 -15.77 -11.16 -13.17
C GLY A 60 -15.66 -12.68 -13.30
N LEU A 61 -16.63 -13.43 -12.76
CA LEU A 61 -16.75 -14.88 -12.96
C LEU A 61 -17.03 -15.24 -14.43
N ALA A 62 -17.82 -14.43 -15.14
CA ALA A 62 -18.08 -14.62 -16.57
C ALA A 62 -16.83 -14.30 -17.42
N ARG A 63 -16.06 -13.25 -17.12
CA ARG A 63 -14.80 -12.90 -17.81
C ARG A 63 -13.71 -13.95 -17.58
N ALA A 64 -13.60 -14.48 -16.37
CA ALA A 64 -12.73 -15.62 -16.07
C ALA A 64 -13.10 -16.89 -16.86
N ARG A 65 -14.35 -16.99 -17.33
CA ARG A 65 -14.87 -18.06 -18.20
C ARG A 65 -14.87 -17.73 -19.70
N LEU A 66 -14.92 -16.45 -20.10
CA LEU A 66 -15.13 -16.02 -21.49
C LEU A 66 -13.89 -15.46 -22.21
N GLY A 67 -12.74 -15.37 -21.53
CA GLY A 67 -11.49 -14.99 -22.20
C GLY A 67 -10.56 -14.29 -21.26
N SER A 68 -9.67 -15.05 -20.62
CA SER A 68 -8.44 -14.48 -20.11
C SER A 68 -7.62 -13.95 -21.28
N ILE A 69 -6.93 -12.83 -21.10
CA ILE A 69 -5.71 -12.52 -21.87
C ILE A 69 -4.94 -13.83 -22.03
N SER A 70 -4.64 -14.22 -23.27
CA SER A 70 -4.03 -15.53 -23.52
C SER A 70 -2.72 -15.60 -22.74
N THR A 71 -2.34 -16.79 -22.27
CA THR A 71 -1.03 -16.96 -21.61
C THR A 71 0.12 -16.44 -22.49
N GLU A 72 -0.08 -16.51 -23.80
CA GLU A 72 0.78 -15.95 -24.83
C GLU A 72 0.84 -14.42 -24.77
N GLU A 73 -0.28 -13.69 -24.75
CA GLU A 73 -0.32 -12.22 -24.61
C GLU A 73 0.33 -11.72 -23.30
N ARG A 74 0.13 -12.45 -22.18
CA ARG A 74 0.83 -12.14 -20.92
C ARG A 74 2.34 -12.36 -21.03
N ASN A 75 2.76 -13.42 -21.71
CA ASN A 75 4.17 -13.71 -21.93
C ASN A 75 4.81 -12.67 -22.86
N THR A 76 4.08 -12.21 -23.88
CA THR A 76 4.50 -11.14 -24.79
C THR A 76 4.64 -9.81 -24.06
N GLN A 77 3.65 -9.38 -23.27
CA GLN A 77 3.77 -8.17 -22.43
C GLN A 77 4.96 -8.24 -21.45
N ARG A 78 5.22 -9.43 -20.88
CA ARG A 78 6.36 -9.66 -19.97
C ARG A 78 7.69 -9.60 -20.71
N ALA A 79 7.76 -10.11 -21.93
CA ALA A 79 8.96 -10.01 -22.77
C ALA A 79 9.27 -8.56 -23.19
N PHE A 80 8.23 -7.71 -23.30
CA PHE A 80 8.38 -6.28 -23.58
C PHE A 80 8.82 -5.44 -22.38
N THR A 81 8.54 -5.89 -21.15
CA THR A 81 8.76 -5.10 -19.93
C THR A 81 10.24 -4.69 -19.73
N PRO A 82 11.25 -5.56 -19.94
CA PRO A 82 12.65 -5.17 -19.84
C PRO A 82 13.06 -4.10 -20.85
N GLY A 83 12.65 -4.23 -22.12
CA GLY A 83 13.01 -3.26 -23.16
C GLY A 83 12.42 -1.87 -22.90
N LEU A 84 11.17 -1.81 -22.49
CA LEU A 84 10.46 -0.57 -22.17
C LEU A 84 11.04 0.11 -20.91
N LEU A 85 11.47 -0.67 -19.92
CA LEU A 85 12.15 -0.15 -18.73
C LEU A 85 13.56 0.34 -19.05
N SER A 86 14.32 -0.36 -19.89
CA SER A 86 15.64 0.10 -20.34
C SER A 86 15.57 1.42 -21.10
N GLU A 87 14.58 1.58 -21.97
CA GLU A 87 14.34 2.84 -22.68
C GLU A 87 13.89 3.96 -21.74
N ALA A 88 12.98 3.68 -20.80
CA ALA A 88 12.48 4.67 -19.85
C ALA A 88 13.51 5.11 -18.79
N LEU A 89 14.53 4.28 -18.53
CA LEU A 89 15.58 4.55 -17.54
C LEU A 89 16.91 4.95 -18.18
N ASP A 90 16.95 5.11 -19.52
CA ASP A 90 18.13 5.56 -20.24
C ASP A 90 18.55 6.95 -19.76
N GLY A 91 19.84 7.12 -19.50
CA GLY A 91 20.41 8.35 -18.90
C GLY A 91 20.07 8.59 -17.42
N VAL A 92 19.24 7.76 -16.77
CA VAL A 92 18.91 7.85 -15.33
C VAL A 92 19.66 6.79 -14.52
N VAL A 93 19.80 5.59 -15.06
CA VAL A 93 20.47 4.44 -14.42
C VAL A 93 21.50 3.87 -15.39
N SER A 94 22.68 3.46 -14.90
CA SER A 94 23.71 2.88 -15.76
C SER A 94 23.22 1.58 -16.42
N ALA A 95 23.67 1.30 -17.63
CA ALA A 95 23.33 0.07 -18.34
C ALA A 95 23.76 -1.20 -17.56
N GLU A 96 24.83 -1.10 -16.78
CA GLU A 96 25.33 -2.18 -15.91
C GLU A 96 24.38 -2.45 -14.73
N ASP A 97 23.82 -1.41 -14.12
CA ASP A 97 22.82 -1.54 -13.06
C ASP A 97 21.48 -2.09 -13.56
N LEU A 98 21.11 -1.79 -14.82
CA LEU A 98 19.93 -2.34 -15.49
C LEU A 98 20.10 -3.80 -15.92
N ALA A 99 21.34 -4.25 -16.12
CA ALA A 99 21.66 -5.62 -16.54
C ALA A 99 21.50 -6.67 -15.42
N GLN A 100 21.04 -6.28 -14.23
CA GLN A 100 20.82 -7.24 -13.14
C GLN A 100 19.81 -8.32 -13.54
N PRO A 101 20.11 -9.62 -13.28
CA PRO A 101 19.26 -10.71 -13.71
C PRO A 101 17.87 -10.61 -13.06
N TRP A 102 16.86 -10.45 -13.91
CA TRP A 102 15.47 -10.41 -13.47
C TRP A 102 15.10 -11.73 -12.79
N PRO A 103 14.41 -11.69 -11.65
CA PRO A 103 14.05 -12.91 -10.93
C PRO A 103 13.14 -13.78 -11.79
N VAL A 104 13.59 -15.02 -12.05
CA VAL A 104 12.81 -16.02 -12.78
C VAL A 104 11.47 -16.23 -12.06
N TYR A 105 10.37 -16.08 -12.80
CA TYR A 105 9.03 -16.33 -12.30
C TYR A 105 8.96 -17.73 -11.68
N ARG A 106 8.64 -17.82 -10.39
CA ARG A 106 8.45 -19.10 -9.70
C ARG A 106 6.96 -19.28 -9.43
N GLU A 107 6.40 -20.39 -9.90
CA GLU A 107 4.97 -20.74 -9.77
C GLU A 107 4.48 -20.96 -8.33
N ARG A 108 5.38 -21.05 -7.34
CA ARG A 108 4.97 -21.31 -5.96
C ARG A 108 4.26 -20.10 -5.36
N ALA A 109 3.06 -20.34 -4.85
CA ALA A 109 2.21 -19.33 -4.25
C ALA A 109 2.93 -18.57 -3.11
N PRO A 110 2.80 -17.24 -3.04
CA PRO A 110 3.54 -16.38 -2.11
C PRO A 110 3.28 -16.64 -0.62
N PHE A 111 2.24 -17.42 -0.28
CA PHE A 111 1.82 -17.68 1.10
C PHE A 111 2.87 -18.38 1.96
N LEU A 112 3.61 -19.36 1.40
CA LEU A 112 4.68 -20.04 2.14
C LEU A 112 5.85 -19.11 2.46
N LYS A 113 6.10 -18.10 1.60
CA LYS A 113 7.12 -17.06 1.88
C LYS A 113 6.62 -16.04 2.91
N ALA A 114 5.32 -15.73 2.92
CA ALA A 114 4.74 -14.75 3.85
C ALA A 114 4.96 -15.12 5.32
N ALA A 115 4.88 -16.41 5.67
CA ALA A 115 5.18 -16.88 7.02
C ALA A 115 6.66 -16.63 7.40
N GLY A 116 7.59 -16.90 6.49
CA GLY A 116 9.02 -16.67 6.70
C GLY A 116 9.41 -15.19 6.75
N GLN A 117 8.66 -14.30 6.10
CA GLN A 117 8.96 -12.86 6.07
C GLN A 117 8.75 -12.21 7.44
N ARG A 118 7.77 -12.67 8.22
CA ARG A 118 7.48 -12.10 9.55
C ARG A 118 8.62 -12.27 10.56
N ARG A 119 9.62 -13.11 10.28
CA ARG A 119 10.83 -13.23 11.12
C ARG A 119 11.62 -11.92 11.24
N TYR A 120 11.43 -11.00 10.29
CA TYR A 120 12.07 -9.68 10.31
C TYR A 120 11.29 -8.64 11.10
N VAL A 121 10.07 -8.94 11.54
CA VAL A 121 9.30 -8.03 12.41
C VAL A 121 9.94 -8.04 13.79
N TYR A 122 10.62 -6.95 14.12
CA TYR A 122 11.26 -6.76 15.43
C TYR A 122 10.25 -6.26 16.47
N ARG A 123 9.45 -5.26 16.11
CA ARG A 123 8.43 -4.70 16.99
C ARG A 123 7.15 -4.45 16.23
N SER A 124 6.02 -4.76 16.86
CA SER A 124 4.72 -4.64 16.22
C SER A 124 3.80 -3.72 17.01
N SER A 125 2.95 -2.98 16.29
CA SER A 125 2.02 -1.99 16.88
C SER A 125 2.71 -0.88 17.68
N VAL A 126 3.84 -0.39 17.18
CA VAL A 126 4.49 0.81 17.71
C VAL A 126 3.62 2.00 17.37
N ARG A 127 3.29 2.83 18.37
CA ARG A 127 2.53 4.06 18.14
C ARG A 127 3.46 5.12 17.56
N TYR A 128 3.05 5.72 16.45
CA TYR A 128 3.77 6.83 15.83
C TYR A 128 3.05 8.18 15.97
N GLY A 129 1.85 8.18 16.55
CA GLY A 129 1.11 9.38 16.89
C GLY A 129 -0.05 9.08 17.85
N ASP A 130 -0.84 10.09 18.16
CA ASP A 130 -1.86 10.05 19.22
C ASP A 130 -3.09 9.23 18.85
N ARG A 131 -3.36 9.06 17.55
CA ARG A 131 -4.57 8.38 17.10
C ARG A 131 -4.44 6.87 17.30
N PRO A 132 -5.53 6.17 17.66
CA PRO A 132 -5.51 4.71 17.81
C PRO A 132 -5.09 3.94 16.55
N SER A 133 -5.27 4.54 15.37
CA SER A 133 -4.90 3.96 14.07
C SER A 133 -3.43 4.15 13.69
N GLN A 134 -2.72 5.08 14.33
CA GLN A 134 -1.34 5.43 14.00
C GLN A 134 -0.37 4.43 14.60
N LEU A 135 -0.35 3.25 14.00
CA LEU A 135 0.47 2.11 14.40
C LEU A 135 1.41 1.73 13.26
N LEU A 136 2.62 1.30 13.61
CA LEU A 136 3.56 0.74 12.65
C LEU A 136 4.20 -0.55 13.17
N ASP A 137 4.69 -1.36 12.24
CA ASP A 137 5.59 -2.48 12.50
C ASP A 137 7.01 -2.09 12.07
N VAL A 138 7.98 -2.38 12.94
CA VAL A 138 9.40 -2.19 12.68
C VAL A 138 9.99 -3.50 12.15
N TRP A 139 10.52 -3.45 10.95
CA TRP A 139 11.18 -4.56 10.25
C TRP A 139 12.68 -4.30 10.17
N ARG A 140 13.50 -5.22 10.68
CA ARG A 140 14.96 -5.10 10.65
C ARG A 140 15.65 -6.46 10.76
N SER A 141 16.97 -6.46 10.52
CA SER A 141 17.80 -7.63 10.81
C SER A 141 17.82 -7.91 12.31
N GLN A 142 17.86 -9.19 12.69
CA GLN A 142 18.09 -9.60 14.08
C GLN A 142 19.57 -9.87 14.37
N ASP A 143 20.43 -9.81 13.34
CA ASP A 143 21.87 -9.98 13.48
C ASP A 143 22.49 -8.73 14.11
N PRO A 144 23.12 -8.82 15.30
CA PRO A 144 23.78 -7.69 15.95
C PRO A 144 24.86 -7.05 15.09
N ALA A 145 25.55 -7.81 14.24
CA ALA A 145 26.58 -7.26 13.34
C ALA A 145 25.97 -6.31 12.30
N ALA A 146 24.76 -6.61 11.82
CA ALA A 146 24.04 -5.77 10.87
C ALA A 146 23.50 -4.47 11.49
N LEU A 147 23.50 -4.35 12.83
CA LEU A 147 23.02 -3.19 13.57
C LEU A 147 24.13 -2.23 14.02
N GLN A 148 25.40 -2.55 13.74
CA GLN A 148 26.53 -1.72 14.12
C GLN A 148 26.64 -0.42 13.30
N LYS A 149 26.03 -0.39 12.10
CA LYS A 149 26.01 0.78 11.23
C LYS A 149 24.57 1.25 11.04
N PRO A 150 24.30 2.57 11.10
CA PRO A 150 23.00 3.11 10.74
C PRO A 150 22.59 2.66 9.34
N ALA A 151 21.37 2.16 9.23
CA ALA A 151 20.80 1.60 8.02
C ALA A 151 19.77 2.55 7.38
N PRO A 152 19.72 2.70 6.06
CA PRO A 152 18.69 3.51 5.42
C PRO A 152 17.28 3.04 5.81
N VAL A 153 16.38 4.01 5.97
CA VAL A 153 15.02 3.79 6.47
C VAL A 153 14.01 3.83 5.32
N LEU A 154 13.10 2.86 5.27
CA LEU A 154 11.94 2.88 4.37
C LEU A 154 10.64 2.98 5.17
N VAL A 155 9.85 4.03 4.96
CA VAL A 155 8.45 4.11 5.38
C VAL A 155 7.57 3.53 4.28
N PHE A 156 6.90 2.40 4.54
CA PHE A 156 6.06 1.73 3.57
C PHE A 156 4.57 1.84 3.92
N GLY A 157 3.78 2.39 2.99
CA GLY A 157 2.34 2.56 3.08
C GLY A 157 1.56 1.26 2.89
N SER A 158 1.63 0.35 3.86
CA SER A 158 0.69 -0.74 4.14
C SER A 158 1.24 -1.58 5.30
N ARG A 159 0.37 -1.97 6.23
CA ARG A 159 0.65 -2.97 7.29
C ARG A 159 0.19 -4.38 6.92
N GLU A 160 -0.28 -4.54 5.70
CA GLU A 160 -0.80 -5.80 5.18
C GLU A 160 0.25 -6.52 4.34
N LEU A 161 -0.08 -7.74 3.87
CA LEU A 161 0.84 -8.59 3.11
C LEU A 161 1.45 -7.90 1.87
N GLN A 162 0.78 -6.90 1.30
CA GLN A 162 1.33 -6.05 0.26
C GLN A 162 2.54 -5.27 0.80
N GLY A 163 3.73 -5.55 0.26
CA GLY A 163 4.98 -4.90 0.68
C GLY A 163 5.87 -5.76 1.58
N HIS A 164 5.34 -6.79 2.25
CA HIS A 164 6.17 -7.68 3.10
C HIS A 164 7.32 -8.34 2.32
N ALA A 165 7.08 -8.74 1.07
CA ALA A 165 8.12 -9.31 0.22
C ALA A 165 9.23 -8.31 -0.12
N LEU A 166 8.87 -7.06 -0.40
CA LEU A 166 9.79 -5.95 -0.64
C LEU A 166 10.58 -5.64 0.64
N MET A 167 9.91 -5.41 1.76
CA MET A 167 10.55 -5.10 3.03
C MET A 167 11.47 -6.23 3.49
N ALA A 168 11.04 -7.50 3.39
CA ALA A 168 11.91 -8.63 3.71
C ALA A 168 13.11 -8.78 2.75
N HIS A 169 13.02 -8.26 1.53
CA HIS A 169 14.18 -8.15 0.65
C HIS A 169 15.12 -7.04 1.10
N LEU A 170 14.59 -5.85 1.40
CA LEU A 170 15.36 -4.69 1.83
C LEU A 170 16.03 -4.91 3.20
N VAL A 171 15.35 -5.55 4.14
CA VAL A 171 15.96 -5.95 5.42
C VAL A 171 17.17 -6.85 5.23
N ARG A 172 17.13 -7.78 4.26
CA ARG A 172 18.31 -8.61 3.92
C ARG A 172 19.44 -7.82 3.26
N ARG A 173 19.13 -6.64 2.71
CA ARG A 173 20.10 -5.69 2.13
C ARG A 173 20.55 -4.66 3.16
N GLY A 174 20.20 -4.82 4.44
CA GLY A 174 20.61 -3.93 5.51
C GLY A 174 19.74 -2.69 5.68
N TRP A 175 18.46 -2.72 5.29
CA TRP A 175 17.51 -1.62 5.55
C TRP A 175 16.71 -1.83 6.83
N VAL A 176 16.26 -0.73 7.42
CA VAL A 176 15.17 -0.73 8.41
C VAL A 176 13.89 -0.30 7.71
N CYS A 177 12.84 -1.13 7.76
CA CYS A 177 11.56 -0.80 7.15
C CYS A 177 10.49 -0.55 8.22
N LEU A 178 9.71 0.51 8.06
CA LEU A 178 8.60 0.90 8.91
C LEU A 178 7.31 0.71 8.11
N SER A 179 6.57 -0.32 8.46
CA SER A 179 5.30 -0.68 7.83
C SER A 179 4.16 0.02 8.56
N ILE A 180 3.59 1.05 7.94
CA ILE A 180 2.66 1.97 8.63
C ILE A 180 1.21 1.62 8.36
N GLN A 181 0.37 1.87 9.36
CA GLN A 181 -1.08 1.88 9.24
C GLN A 181 -1.57 3.32 9.23
N TYR A 182 -2.03 3.79 8.08
CA TYR A 182 -2.69 5.09 7.94
C TYR A 182 -4.21 4.90 7.80
N GLY A 183 -4.98 5.94 8.12
CA GLY A 183 -6.44 5.91 7.99
C GLY A 183 -6.88 5.53 6.57
N SER A 184 -7.86 4.65 6.41
CA SER A 184 -8.45 4.36 5.11
C SER A 184 -9.90 4.85 5.00
N SER A 185 -10.27 5.30 3.79
CA SER A 185 -11.65 5.61 3.44
C SER A 185 -12.52 4.34 3.48
N PRO A 186 -13.83 4.45 3.77
CA PRO A 186 -14.59 5.67 4.05
C PRO A 186 -14.54 6.13 5.52
N ARG A 187 -13.91 5.35 6.42
CA ARG A 187 -13.87 5.67 7.87
C ARG A 187 -13.10 6.94 8.17
N HIS A 188 -12.06 7.21 7.38
CA HIS A 188 -11.18 8.36 7.52
C HIS A 188 -11.22 9.15 6.22
N ARG A 189 -11.75 10.38 6.27
CA ARG A 189 -11.86 11.23 5.10
C ARG A 189 -10.54 11.95 4.83
N TRP A 190 -10.33 12.32 3.57
CA TRP A 190 -9.29 13.26 3.18
C TRP A 190 -9.36 14.53 4.07
N PRO A 191 -8.24 15.06 4.57
CA PRO A 191 -6.84 14.70 4.31
C PRO A 191 -6.18 13.77 5.35
N ARG A 192 -6.96 12.99 6.12
CA ARG A 192 -6.43 12.20 7.24
C ARG A 192 -5.31 11.22 6.83
N GLN A 193 -5.36 10.73 5.59
CA GLN A 193 -4.38 9.79 5.06
C GLN A 193 -3.00 10.41 4.93
N ILE A 194 -2.90 11.61 4.35
CA ILE A 194 -1.61 12.27 4.15
C ILE A 194 -1.03 12.75 5.47
N THR A 195 -1.87 13.23 6.40
CA THR A 195 -1.39 13.63 7.74
C THR A 195 -0.87 12.44 8.54
N ASP A 196 -1.51 11.26 8.44
CA ASP A 196 -1.01 10.03 9.05
C ASP A 196 0.35 9.58 8.44
N VAL A 197 0.57 9.79 7.13
CA VAL A 197 1.87 9.47 6.49
C VAL A 197 2.95 10.46 6.91
N LYS A 198 2.64 11.77 6.93
CA LYS A 198 3.56 12.82 7.41
C LYS A 198 3.96 12.59 8.87
N ALA A 199 3.01 12.24 9.73
CA ALA A 199 3.27 11.88 11.12
C ALA A 199 4.22 10.67 11.22
N ALA A 200 4.06 9.66 10.36
CA ALA A 200 4.95 8.51 10.37
C ALA A 200 6.38 8.83 9.88
N ILE A 201 6.53 9.76 8.93
CA ILE A 201 7.83 10.25 8.47
C ILE A 201 8.53 11.02 9.60
N ALA A 202 7.82 11.97 10.24
CA ALA A 202 8.35 12.69 11.39
C ALA A 202 8.75 11.77 12.53
N TRP A 203 7.91 10.77 12.81
CA TRP A 203 8.25 9.75 13.78
C TRP A 203 9.52 8.98 13.37
N ALA A 204 9.66 8.60 12.10
CA ALA A 204 10.84 7.90 11.60
C ALA A 204 12.12 8.74 11.78
N ARG A 205 12.09 10.02 11.39
CA ARG A 205 13.21 10.97 11.58
C ARG A 205 13.60 11.07 13.05
N ALA A 206 12.64 11.09 13.97
CA ALA A 206 12.92 11.21 15.41
C ALA A 206 13.28 9.89 16.10
N ASN A 207 12.92 8.72 15.55
CA ASN A 207 12.93 7.45 16.30
C ASN A 207 13.66 6.31 15.61
N ALA A 208 14.06 6.41 14.35
CA ALA A 208 14.64 5.28 13.61
C ALA A 208 15.96 4.78 14.20
N GLU A 209 16.76 5.67 14.79
CA GLU A 209 18.08 5.37 15.36
C GLU A 209 18.03 4.26 16.41
N GLN A 210 17.02 4.26 17.29
CA GLN A 210 16.86 3.23 18.32
C GLN A 210 16.63 1.81 17.75
N PHE A 211 16.29 1.72 16.46
CA PHE A 211 16.08 0.45 15.75
C PHE A 211 17.25 0.09 14.83
N GLY A 212 18.32 0.91 14.81
CA GLY A 212 19.46 0.79 13.91
C GLY A 212 19.25 1.49 12.56
N GLY A 213 18.22 2.33 12.42
CA GLY A 213 17.98 3.12 11.22
C GLY A 213 18.73 4.44 11.23
N ASP A 214 19.11 4.95 10.07
CA ASP A 214 19.73 6.25 9.86
C ASP A 214 18.63 7.30 9.65
N PRO A 215 18.39 8.20 10.62
CA PRO A 215 17.39 9.24 10.46
C PRO A 215 17.78 10.29 9.42
N SER A 216 19.03 10.33 8.94
CA SER A 216 19.44 11.22 7.86
C SER A 216 19.00 10.74 6.48
N PHE A 217 18.65 9.46 6.33
CA PHE A 217 18.14 8.89 5.08
C PHE A 217 16.80 8.16 5.28
N VAL A 218 15.70 8.83 4.92
CA VAL A 218 14.33 8.31 4.99
C VAL A 218 13.69 8.30 3.60
N ALA A 219 13.45 7.10 3.08
CA ALA A 219 12.66 6.88 1.88
C ALA A 219 11.20 6.59 2.22
N VAL A 220 10.27 7.00 1.34
CA VAL A 220 8.84 6.64 1.44
C VAL A 220 8.39 5.86 0.21
N ALA A 221 7.62 4.80 0.43
CA ALA A 221 7.12 3.96 -0.65
C ALA A 221 5.70 3.47 -0.39
N GLY A 222 4.99 3.11 -1.45
CA GLY A 222 3.67 2.51 -1.33
C GLY A 222 3.09 2.03 -2.65
N CYS A 223 2.01 1.26 -2.53
CA CYS A 223 1.29 0.67 -3.66
C CYS A 223 -0.08 1.33 -3.86
N SER A 224 -0.49 1.59 -5.10
CA SER A 224 -1.83 2.15 -5.43
C SER A 224 -2.11 3.44 -4.64
N ALA A 225 -3.12 3.45 -3.76
CA ALA A 225 -3.40 4.58 -2.87
C ALA A 225 -2.19 4.95 -1.99
N GLY A 226 -1.39 3.97 -1.55
CA GLY A 226 -0.15 4.22 -0.83
C GLY A 226 0.94 4.85 -1.70
N GLY A 227 0.98 4.53 -3.00
CA GLY A 227 1.91 5.16 -3.94
C GLY A 227 1.54 6.62 -4.22
N HIS A 228 0.24 6.92 -4.31
CA HIS A 228 -0.26 8.29 -4.34
C HIS A 228 0.20 9.08 -3.11
N LEU A 229 0.02 8.51 -1.91
CA LEU A 229 0.41 9.17 -0.66
C LEU A 229 1.93 9.32 -0.52
N ALA A 230 2.72 8.34 -0.95
CA ALA A 230 4.19 8.43 -0.96
C ALA A 230 4.65 9.59 -1.86
N THR A 231 4.07 9.69 -3.06
CA THR A 231 4.37 10.75 -4.02
C THR A 231 3.97 12.11 -3.47
N LEU A 232 2.76 12.23 -2.96
CA LEU A 232 2.28 13.48 -2.39
C LEU A 232 3.14 13.90 -1.19
N ALA A 233 3.55 12.95 -0.33
CA ALA A 233 4.39 13.25 0.81
C ALA A 233 5.74 13.84 0.38
N GLY A 234 6.40 13.26 -0.64
CA GLY A 234 7.67 13.78 -1.14
C GLY A 234 7.54 15.13 -1.86
N LEU A 235 6.41 15.38 -2.55
CA LEU A 235 6.16 16.67 -3.20
C LEU A 235 5.76 17.80 -2.24
N THR A 236 5.45 17.47 -0.98
CA THR A 236 4.95 18.41 0.03
C THR A 236 5.84 18.44 1.27
N ASN A 237 7.15 18.24 1.09
CA ASN A 237 8.15 18.36 2.17
C ASN A 237 8.01 19.72 2.87
N GLY A 238 7.85 19.72 4.19
CA GLY A 238 7.74 20.97 4.95
C GLY A 238 6.45 21.77 4.72
N ASP A 239 5.48 21.28 3.93
CA ASP A 239 4.22 21.98 3.68
C ASP A 239 3.36 22.07 4.98
N PRO A 240 3.08 23.29 5.49
CA PRO A 240 2.28 23.47 6.71
C PRO A 240 0.86 22.92 6.59
N GLN A 241 0.30 22.84 5.38
CA GLN A 241 -1.07 22.37 5.14
C GLN A 241 -1.28 20.92 5.64
N TRP A 242 -0.23 20.09 5.59
CA TRP A 242 -0.29 18.67 5.95
C TRP A 242 0.36 18.35 7.30
N GLN A 243 0.75 19.38 8.06
CA GLN A 243 1.52 19.24 9.30
C GLN A 243 0.91 19.98 10.49
N ALA A 244 -0.29 20.54 10.34
CA ALA A 244 -0.97 21.31 11.39
C ALA A 244 -1.16 20.57 12.73
N GLU A 245 -1.12 19.23 12.70
CA GLU A 245 -1.26 18.38 13.89
C GLU A 245 0.07 17.89 14.46
N LEU A 246 1.20 18.25 13.83
CA LEU A 246 2.54 17.89 14.29
C LEU A 246 3.15 19.00 15.13
N HIS A 247 4.18 18.66 15.90
CA HIS A 247 5.02 19.65 16.56
C HIS A 247 5.70 20.56 15.54
N ALA A 248 5.97 21.81 15.92
CA ALA A 248 6.51 22.82 15.00
C ALA A 248 7.91 22.47 14.47
N ASP A 249 8.65 21.62 15.19
CA ASP A 249 9.99 21.12 14.86
C ASP A 249 9.96 19.74 14.17
N ALA A 250 8.79 19.20 13.83
CA ALA A 250 8.67 17.90 13.19
C ALA A 250 9.21 17.93 11.75
N ASP A 251 10.27 17.17 11.49
CA ASP A 251 10.80 16.99 10.14
C ASP A 251 10.00 15.96 9.34
N THR A 252 9.30 16.41 8.30
CA THR A 252 8.53 15.55 7.40
C THR A 252 9.14 15.41 6.00
N SER A 253 10.41 15.76 5.85
CA SER A 253 11.18 15.59 4.61
C SER A 253 11.50 14.12 4.36
N VAL A 254 11.61 13.76 3.08
CA VAL A 254 12.05 12.43 2.62
C VAL A 254 13.12 12.58 1.56
N ASP A 255 14.07 11.64 1.53
CA ASP A 255 15.23 11.63 0.64
C ASP A 255 14.96 10.86 -0.66
N ALA A 256 13.99 9.95 -0.63
CA ALA A 256 13.58 9.19 -1.80
C ALA A 256 12.09 8.82 -1.76
N VAL A 257 11.49 8.71 -2.94
CA VAL A 257 10.08 8.35 -3.12
C VAL A 257 9.99 7.20 -4.12
N VAL A 258 9.31 6.11 -3.74
CA VAL A 258 9.00 4.99 -4.63
C VAL A 258 7.51 4.76 -4.69
N SER A 259 6.90 5.13 -5.82
CA SER A 259 5.47 4.93 -6.03
C SER A 259 5.22 3.75 -6.96
N VAL A 260 4.58 2.71 -6.43
CA VAL A 260 4.25 1.50 -7.18
C VAL A 260 2.81 1.62 -7.67
N TYR A 261 2.62 1.83 -8.98
CA TYR A 261 1.31 2.00 -9.65
C TYR A 261 0.35 2.95 -8.93
N GLY A 262 0.87 4.07 -8.40
CA GLY A 262 0.06 5.09 -7.74
C GLY A 262 -0.94 5.76 -8.68
N LEU A 263 -2.11 6.13 -8.15
CA LEU A 263 -3.10 6.95 -8.88
C LEU A 263 -2.90 8.42 -8.52
N TYR A 264 -2.44 9.24 -9.46
CA TYR A 264 -2.07 10.65 -9.16
C TYR A 264 -3.11 11.66 -9.62
N HIS A 265 -3.95 11.30 -10.59
CA HIS A 265 -4.92 12.19 -11.19
C HIS A 265 -6.34 11.68 -10.92
N TRP A 266 -7.03 12.34 -9.99
CA TRP A 266 -8.39 11.99 -9.59
C TRP A 266 -9.47 12.60 -10.50
N HIS A 267 -9.08 13.51 -11.39
CA HIS A 267 -9.94 14.16 -12.38
C HIS A 267 -9.60 13.68 -13.79
N ASP A 268 -9.95 12.46 -14.16
CA ASP A 268 -9.78 12.04 -15.55
C ASP A 268 -10.67 12.90 -16.49
N LYS A 269 -10.03 13.70 -17.34
CA LYS A 269 -10.67 14.45 -18.45
C LYS A 269 -10.47 13.76 -19.81
N SER A 270 -9.71 12.66 -19.85
CA SER A 270 -9.19 12.04 -21.06
C SER A 270 -9.94 10.79 -21.52
N THR A 271 -10.89 10.25 -20.74
CA THR A 271 -11.80 9.19 -21.21
C THR A 271 -13.26 9.55 -21.01
N ALA A 272 -14.11 9.13 -21.97
CA ALA A 272 -15.58 9.22 -21.89
C ALA A 272 -16.18 8.38 -20.72
N ILE A 273 -15.33 7.75 -19.90
CA ILE A 273 -15.66 7.09 -18.63
C ILE A 273 -15.66 8.12 -17.46
N GLY A 274 -15.76 9.42 -17.76
CA GLY A 274 -15.94 10.51 -16.79
C GLY A 274 -17.23 10.49 -15.96
N ARG A 275 -17.98 9.38 -15.87
CA ARG A 275 -19.21 9.27 -15.05
C ARG A 275 -19.02 8.66 -13.66
N PHE A 276 -17.84 8.12 -13.31
CA PHE A 276 -17.73 7.37 -12.05
C PHE A 276 -17.64 8.23 -10.77
N LEU A 277 -17.12 9.47 -10.84
CA LEU A 277 -16.92 10.31 -9.63
C LEU A 277 -17.68 11.64 -9.61
N HIS A 278 -18.31 12.05 -10.71
CA HIS A 278 -19.13 13.27 -10.73
C HIS A 278 -20.34 13.20 -9.79
N HIS A 279 -20.78 11.99 -9.42
CA HIS A 279 -21.97 11.77 -8.59
C HIS A 279 -21.71 11.89 -7.07
N VAL A 280 -20.45 11.82 -6.60
CA VAL A 280 -20.15 11.96 -5.16
C VAL A 280 -20.03 13.43 -4.75
N HIS A 281 -19.81 14.34 -5.71
CA HIS A 281 -19.63 15.77 -5.43
C HIS A 281 -20.85 16.66 -5.72
N GLN A 282 -21.86 16.17 -6.45
CA GLN A 282 -23.04 16.99 -6.78
C GLN A 282 -24.21 16.89 -5.80
N ASP A 283 -24.23 15.93 -4.88
CA ASP A 283 -25.34 15.74 -3.92
C ASP A 283 -25.37 16.75 -2.75
N ARG A 284 -24.75 17.92 -2.95
CA ARG A 284 -24.63 18.98 -1.93
C ARG A 284 -24.98 20.39 -2.39
N ARG A 285 -25.53 20.56 -3.60
CA ARG A 285 -25.97 21.89 -4.04
C ARG A 285 -27.44 22.02 -4.39
N ASP A 286 -28.13 20.95 -4.75
CA ASP A 286 -29.53 21.07 -5.15
C ASP A 286 -30.43 20.32 -4.18
N GLY A 287 -30.95 21.07 -3.20
CA GLY A 287 -31.99 20.61 -2.28
C GLY A 287 -33.33 20.41 -3.00
N THR A 288 -33.43 19.38 -3.84
CA THR A 288 -34.71 18.94 -4.40
C THR A 288 -34.85 17.43 -4.30
N VAL A 289 -35.73 17.02 -3.42
CA VAL A 289 -36.39 15.71 -3.44
C VAL A 289 -37.19 15.65 -4.75
N THR A 290 -36.91 14.68 -5.62
CA THR A 290 -37.92 14.24 -6.58
C THR A 290 -37.76 12.75 -6.90
N SER A 291 -38.93 12.11 -6.95
CA SER A 291 -39.23 10.68 -6.96
C SER A 291 -38.99 9.96 -8.28
N ALA A 292 -38.82 8.63 -8.18
CA ALA A 292 -39.13 7.57 -9.17
C ALA A 292 -38.34 7.63 -10.50
N ILE A 293 -37.78 6.56 -11.06
CA ILE A 293 -38.13 5.13 -11.15
C ILE A 293 -36.82 4.32 -11.12
#